data_AF-A0A7C4ZMQ0-F1
#
_entry.id   AF-A0A7C4ZMQ0-F1
#
_cell.length_a   1.000
_cell.length_b   1.000
_cell.length_c   1.000
_cell.angle_alpha   90.00
_cell.angle_beta   90.00
_cell.angle_gamma   90.00
#
_symmetry.space_group_name_H-M   'P 1'
#
loop_
_entity.id
_entity.type
_entity.pdbx_description
1 polymer ?
#
loop_
_entity_poly.entity_id
_entity_poly.type
_entity_poly.pdbx_seq_one_letter_code
_entity_poly.pdbx_strand_id
1 'polypeptide(L)'
;MPQPRDRLASTWRWLRARRWRLILIALPAVFLLGLIVWRTPPIITLAAWLALTIITIYDLRFTIYDLRTTHHAPRTTHHNPRLSIILLFFILFSELFLATQGLSYNQPTAPQAYHSLRNAPAFLLAADPPHKPTPPGRFLSLSGITYDPGDLAELRQIFGDSLSEKALYNLIVTAKEKEVLFFNLPLVYGLHSVDGYDGGILPLKQFVTMQKLFLPSDDLSIDGRLREKLRFVPPGRLLSLLNTRWIITDKQFDVWIDDIFYDLQFPARLEARTRGHENAEKAGVQSEALPEQIKVTSQHIPGFPTTAIGLVSHLENAAYLPAGTPVAEITLTFAEGDSQTITLKAGTDTAEGNYPPDAAHPQATIGVAWPYEAAGADYIAVYSLTQSPISNLQSPVASRRITAISITATLPTGQFVLRGLSLIHQPTTTSRSVLLTTEGDYRQVHSGDVKIYENRAALPRAFVVHQTQVVGSDDEAIVFMQSPAFDPAATLVRLRQGNEPVGPISAGQPSANDQAAIIKYEPERVEIAATLDSPGWLVLTDAYYPGWQATVDGQPAEILPVNIMFRAVAVPEGEHTVMFEFRPRSVWLGVWVSGGALVILVAGLGWSLRQRAEAVL
;
A
#
# COMPACT_ATOMS: atom_id res chain seq x y z
N MET A 1 -46.28 41.48 54.40
CA MET A 1 -44.99 40.91 53.93
C MET A 1 -45.29 39.74 53.01
N PRO A 2 -44.91 39.75 51.71
CA PRO A 2 -45.03 38.55 50.88
C PRO A 2 -43.89 37.57 51.22
N GLN A 3 -44.22 36.27 51.21
CA GLN A 3 -43.32 35.18 51.61
C GLN A 3 -42.05 35.09 50.75
N PRO A 4 -40.93 34.58 51.30
CA PRO A 4 -39.62 34.52 50.62
C PRO A 4 -39.55 33.63 49.36
N ARG A 5 -40.60 32.88 49.01
CA ARG A 5 -40.62 32.01 47.82
C ARG A 5 -40.81 32.77 46.48
N ASP A 6 -41.45 33.93 46.46
CA ASP A 6 -41.75 34.65 45.21
C ASP A 6 -40.60 35.54 44.68
N ARG A 7 -39.66 35.96 45.54
CA ARG A 7 -38.47 36.71 45.10
C ARG A 7 -37.41 35.84 44.44
N LEU A 8 -37.31 34.56 44.82
CA LEU A 8 -36.38 33.61 44.21
C LEU A 8 -36.85 33.18 42.80
N ALA A 9 -38.15 32.98 42.59
CA ALA A 9 -38.67 32.59 41.28
C ALA A 9 -38.59 33.70 40.22
N SER A 10 -38.63 34.97 40.62
CA SER A 10 -38.50 36.13 39.73
C SER A 10 -37.03 36.45 39.40
N THR A 11 -36.12 36.36 40.37
CA THR A 11 -34.67 36.47 40.14
C THR A 11 -34.11 35.32 39.30
N TRP A 12 -34.59 34.09 39.49
CA TRP A 12 -34.20 32.94 38.64
C TRP A 12 -34.72 33.04 37.20
N ARG A 13 -35.92 33.57 36.99
CA ARG A 13 -36.44 33.87 35.63
C ARG A 13 -35.68 35.03 34.97
N TRP A 14 -35.31 36.05 35.76
CA TRP A 14 -34.50 37.19 35.33
C TRP A 14 -33.04 36.79 34.97
N LEU A 15 -32.41 35.91 35.75
CA LEU A 15 -31.07 35.37 35.49
C LEU A 15 -31.02 34.41 34.30
N ARG A 16 -32.03 33.54 34.10
CA ARG A 16 -32.11 32.68 32.90
C ARG A 16 -32.20 33.52 31.63
N ALA A 17 -33.05 34.55 31.58
CA ALA A 17 -33.23 35.37 30.38
C ALA A 17 -31.96 36.10 29.91
N ARG A 18 -31.00 36.38 30.81
CA ARG A 18 -29.74 37.07 30.49
C ARG A 18 -28.59 36.11 30.17
N ARG A 19 -28.56 34.90 30.77
CA ARG A 19 -27.60 33.82 30.43
C ARG A 19 -27.75 33.34 28.98
N TRP A 20 -28.99 33.15 28.51
CA TRP A 20 -29.21 32.73 27.11
C TRP A 20 -28.76 33.79 26.10
N ARG A 21 -28.88 35.09 26.43
CA ARG A 21 -28.41 36.20 25.57
C ARG A 21 -26.88 36.27 25.45
N LEU A 22 -26.16 35.99 26.54
CA LEU A 22 -24.70 35.94 26.51
C LEU A 22 -24.19 34.68 25.80
N ILE A 23 -24.86 33.54 25.97
CA ILE A 23 -24.54 32.29 25.27
C ILE A 23 -24.80 32.44 23.75
N LEU A 24 -25.90 33.08 23.34
CA LEU A 24 -26.23 33.35 21.94
C LEU A 24 -25.29 34.34 21.23
N ILE A 25 -24.56 35.19 21.97
CA ILE A 25 -23.56 36.11 21.42
C ILE A 25 -22.15 35.50 21.48
N ALA A 26 -21.87 34.71 22.51
CA ALA A 26 -20.57 34.07 22.70
C ALA A 26 -20.35 32.90 21.72
N LEU A 27 -21.38 32.13 21.37
CA LEU A 27 -21.25 31.01 20.42
C LEU A 27 -20.78 31.44 19.02
N PRO A 28 -21.38 32.47 18.37
CA PRO A 28 -20.89 33.00 17.10
C PRO A 28 -19.47 33.60 17.21
N ALA A 29 -19.16 34.25 18.33
CA ALA A 29 -17.83 34.86 18.55
C ALA A 29 -16.73 33.80 18.75
N VAL A 30 -17.02 32.72 19.49
CA VAL A 30 -16.13 31.56 19.66
C VAL A 30 -15.99 30.79 18.35
N PHE A 31 -17.07 30.69 17.56
CA PHE A 31 -17.03 30.10 16.20
C PHE A 31 -16.18 30.94 15.23
N LEU A 32 -16.33 32.27 15.24
CA LEU A 32 -15.51 33.21 14.48
C LEU A 32 -14.03 33.17 14.90
N LEU A 33 -13.74 33.08 16.19
CA LEU A 33 -12.36 32.88 16.70
C LEU A 33 -11.79 31.52 16.28
N GLY A 34 -12.61 30.47 16.26
CA GLY A 34 -12.22 29.15 15.76
C GLY A 34 -11.83 29.17 14.27
N LEU A 35 -12.53 29.96 13.45
CA LEU A 35 -12.25 30.13 12.01
C LEU A 35 -10.96 30.91 11.72
N ILE A 36 -10.50 31.76 12.64
CA ILE A 36 -9.22 32.48 12.52
C ILE A 36 -8.04 31.54 12.81
N VAL A 37 -8.24 30.54 13.68
CA VAL A 37 -7.20 29.59 14.08
C VAL A 37 -7.08 28.42 13.08
N TRP A 38 -8.14 28.08 12.35
CA TRP A 38 -8.16 26.98 11.37
C TRP A 38 -8.41 27.50 9.94
N ARG A 39 -7.33 27.57 9.12
CA ARG A 39 -7.28 27.90 7.68
C ARG A 39 -8.55 28.51 7.08
N THR A 40 -8.52 29.83 6.90
CA THR A 40 -9.64 30.68 6.50
C THR A 40 -10.36 30.22 5.21
N PRO A 41 -11.71 30.16 5.21
CA PRO A 41 -12.49 30.20 3.98
C PRO A 41 -12.17 31.46 3.15
N PRO A 42 -12.46 31.48 1.84
CA PRO A 42 -12.39 32.71 1.05
C PRO A 42 -13.18 33.85 1.71
N ILE A 43 -12.71 35.10 1.60
CA ILE A 43 -13.33 36.30 2.21
C ILE A 43 -14.83 36.41 1.89
N ILE A 44 -15.22 35.95 0.69
CA ILE A 44 -16.60 35.95 0.22
C ILE A 44 -17.48 35.02 1.08
N THR A 45 -16.98 33.83 1.44
CA THR A 45 -17.70 32.87 2.29
C THR A 45 -17.86 33.40 3.72
N LEU A 46 -16.81 34.02 4.26
CA LEU A 46 -16.85 34.69 5.57
C LEU A 46 -17.88 35.84 5.61
N ALA A 47 -17.91 36.67 4.55
CA ALA A 47 -18.87 37.75 4.43
C ALA A 47 -20.31 37.22 4.34
N ALA A 48 -20.54 36.14 3.60
CA ALA A 48 -21.85 35.49 3.47
C ALA A 48 -22.35 34.91 4.81
N TRP A 49 -21.49 34.21 5.56
CA TRP A 49 -21.85 33.66 6.88
C TRP A 49 -22.14 34.74 7.90
N LEU A 50 -21.38 35.83 7.89
CA LEU A 50 -21.62 36.98 8.77
C LEU A 50 -22.97 37.63 8.46
N ALA A 51 -23.29 37.83 7.18
CA ALA A 51 -24.58 38.35 6.75
C ALA A 51 -25.75 37.44 7.18
N LEU A 52 -25.62 36.12 6.98
CA LEU A 52 -26.63 35.14 7.39
C LEU A 52 -26.86 35.15 8.91
N THR A 53 -25.78 35.25 9.69
CA THR A 53 -25.82 35.32 11.16
C THR A 53 -26.52 36.60 11.63
N ILE A 54 -26.21 37.74 11.02
CA ILE A 54 -26.87 39.02 11.35
C ILE A 54 -28.37 38.93 11.09
N ILE A 55 -28.78 38.33 9.97
CA ILE A 55 -30.19 38.22 9.58
C ILE A 55 -30.94 37.23 10.48
N THR A 56 -30.36 36.07 10.79
CA THR A 56 -30.97 35.13 11.75
C THR A 56 -31.09 35.72 13.15
N ILE A 57 -30.10 36.49 13.62
CA ILE A 57 -30.20 37.22 14.89
C ILE A 57 -31.33 38.25 14.85
N TYR A 58 -31.50 38.95 13.71
CA TYR A 58 -32.56 39.94 13.54
C TYR A 58 -33.95 39.28 13.55
N ASP A 59 -34.15 38.19 12.79
CA ASP A 59 -35.41 37.43 12.75
C ASP A 59 -35.74 36.78 14.11
N LEU A 60 -34.75 36.23 14.80
CA LEU A 60 -34.95 35.64 16.12
C LEU A 60 -35.32 36.71 17.16
N ARG A 61 -34.67 37.89 17.12
CA ARG A 61 -35.03 39.02 17.98
C ARG A 61 -36.46 39.49 17.73
N PHE A 62 -36.87 39.55 16.46
CA PHE A 62 -38.22 39.96 16.09
C PHE A 62 -39.27 38.93 16.54
N THR A 63 -39.04 37.65 16.28
CA THR A 63 -39.93 36.55 16.73
C THR A 63 -40.09 36.52 18.25
N ILE A 64 -38.99 36.74 19.00
CA ILE A 64 -39.02 36.82 20.46
C ILE A 64 -39.73 38.09 20.96
N TYR A 65 -39.64 39.20 20.21
CA TYR A 65 -40.36 40.44 20.52
C TYR A 65 -41.87 40.24 20.33
N ASP A 66 -42.28 39.66 19.20
CA ASP A 66 -43.69 39.39 18.85
C ASP A 66 -44.36 38.42 19.84
N LEU A 67 -43.65 37.36 20.26
CA LEU A 67 -44.09 36.43 21.31
C LEU A 67 -44.27 37.10 22.69
N ARG A 68 -43.61 38.23 22.95
CA ARG A 68 -43.68 38.97 24.24
C ARG A 68 -44.76 40.06 24.24
N THR A 69 -45.17 40.56 23.08
CA THR A 69 -46.13 41.67 22.97
C THR A 69 -47.58 41.23 22.78
N THR A 70 -47.89 39.94 22.91
CA THR A 70 -49.26 39.38 22.87
C THR A 70 -50.19 39.82 24.02
N HIS A 71 -49.73 40.68 24.92
CA HIS A 71 -50.57 41.33 25.94
C HIS A 71 -50.46 42.86 25.94
N HIS A 72 -51.01 43.55 24.94
CA HIS A 72 -51.35 45.00 24.91
C HIS A 72 -50.37 45.94 24.15
N ALA A 73 -50.32 45.89 22.82
CA ALA A 73 -49.94 47.05 22.00
C ALA A 73 -50.48 46.97 20.56
N PRO A 74 -50.82 48.12 19.91
CA PRO A 74 -51.41 48.15 18.57
C PRO A 74 -50.40 47.87 17.45
N ARG A 75 -50.84 47.03 16.50
CA ARG A 75 -50.15 46.64 15.25
C ARG A 75 -49.82 47.88 14.39
N THR A 76 -48.55 48.29 14.31
CA THR A 76 -48.13 49.35 13.35
C THR A 76 -46.84 49.08 12.58
N THR A 77 -46.23 47.89 12.69
CA THR A 77 -45.16 47.50 11.75
C THR A 77 -45.50 46.14 11.16
N HIS A 78 -45.99 46.15 9.91
CA HIS A 78 -46.18 44.94 9.10
C HIS A 78 -44.81 44.36 8.73
N HIS A 79 -44.17 43.67 9.66
CA HIS A 79 -43.08 42.76 9.32
C HIS A 79 -43.74 41.57 8.61
N ASN A 80 -43.48 41.44 7.31
CA ASN A 80 -44.03 40.35 6.53
C ASN A 80 -43.07 39.16 6.69
N PRO A 81 -43.35 38.16 7.54
CA PRO A 81 -42.45 37.03 7.75
C PRO A 81 -42.15 36.27 6.45
N ARG A 82 -43.01 36.40 5.44
CA ARG A 82 -42.77 35.90 4.09
C ARG A 82 -41.56 36.57 3.43
N LEU A 83 -41.37 37.89 3.62
CA LEU A 83 -40.24 38.63 3.05
C LEU A 83 -38.91 38.22 3.71
N SER A 84 -38.89 38.03 5.03
CA SER A 84 -37.69 37.56 5.75
C SER A 84 -37.31 36.13 5.37
N ILE A 85 -38.31 35.23 5.25
CA ILE A 85 -38.09 33.87 4.75
C ILE A 85 -37.56 33.88 3.30
N ILE A 86 -38.11 34.73 2.42
CA ILE A 86 -37.62 34.90 1.04
C ILE A 86 -36.18 35.42 1.03
N LEU A 87 -35.85 36.40 1.88
CA LEU A 87 -34.50 36.96 1.97
C LEU A 87 -33.49 35.93 2.50
N LEU A 88 -33.85 35.18 3.54
CA LEU A 88 -33.04 34.07 4.06
C LEU A 88 -32.82 33.00 3.00
N PHE A 89 -33.86 32.63 2.25
CA PHE A 89 -33.74 31.67 1.15
C PHE A 89 -32.81 32.19 0.05
N PHE A 90 -32.93 33.46 -0.33
CA PHE A 90 -32.07 34.07 -1.35
C PHE A 90 -30.60 34.12 -0.91
N ILE A 91 -30.34 34.43 0.36
CA ILE A 91 -28.99 34.48 0.90
C ILE A 91 -28.39 33.09 1.04
N LEU A 92 -29.15 32.12 1.54
CA LEU A 92 -28.72 30.73 1.57
C LEU A 92 -28.43 30.22 0.15
N PHE A 93 -29.31 30.51 -0.81
CA PHE A 93 -29.09 30.14 -2.21
C PHE A 93 -27.83 30.81 -2.79
N SER A 94 -27.62 32.10 -2.53
CA SER A 94 -26.45 32.84 -3.01
C SER A 94 -25.15 32.33 -2.38
N GLU A 95 -25.18 31.99 -1.09
CA GLU A 95 -24.04 31.41 -0.37
C GLU A 95 -23.72 30.03 -0.93
N LEU A 96 -24.71 29.15 -1.08
CA LEU A 96 -24.53 27.83 -1.67
C LEU A 96 -24.03 27.95 -3.12
N PHE A 97 -24.58 28.86 -3.92
CA PHE A 97 -24.13 29.09 -5.30
C PHE A 97 -22.66 29.53 -5.34
N LEU A 98 -22.27 30.53 -4.54
CA LEU A 98 -20.87 31.00 -4.50
C LEU A 98 -19.92 29.93 -3.94
N ALA A 99 -20.34 29.20 -2.91
CA ALA A 99 -19.59 28.06 -2.39
C ALA A 99 -19.40 27.00 -3.47
N THR A 100 -20.42 26.77 -4.31
CA THR A 100 -20.31 25.80 -5.39
C THR A 100 -19.30 26.21 -6.46
N GLN A 101 -19.12 27.51 -6.73
CA GLN A 101 -18.15 27.99 -7.74
C GLN A 101 -16.70 27.52 -7.49
N GLY A 102 -16.34 27.27 -6.22
CA GLY A 102 -15.02 26.73 -5.86
C GLY A 102 -14.87 25.21 -6.03
N LEU A 103 -15.94 24.48 -6.32
CA LEU A 103 -15.92 23.02 -6.45
C LEU A 103 -15.25 22.59 -7.76
N SER A 104 -14.51 21.47 -7.71
CA SER A 104 -13.69 20.98 -8.82
C SER A 104 -14.46 20.75 -10.11
N TYR A 105 -15.76 20.46 -10.06
CA TYR A 105 -16.57 20.27 -11.27
C TYR A 105 -16.76 21.56 -12.09
N ASN A 106 -16.56 22.74 -11.49
CA ASN A 106 -16.55 24.03 -12.20
C ASN A 106 -15.20 24.33 -12.87
N GLN A 107 -14.20 23.48 -12.66
CA GLN A 107 -12.89 23.55 -13.31
C GLN A 107 -12.57 22.23 -14.00
N PRO A 108 -13.42 21.81 -14.97
CA PRO A 108 -13.26 20.51 -15.61
C PRO A 108 -11.97 20.45 -16.41
N THR A 109 -11.38 19.26 -16.45
CA THR A 109 -10.34 18.90 -17.41
C THR A 109 -10.95 18.06 -18.55
N ALA A 110 -10.12 17.58 -19.47
CA ALA A 110 -10.55 16.71 -20.55
C ALA A 110 -11.22 15.43 -20.01
N PRO A 111 -12.34 14.97 -20.60
CA PRO A 111 -13.02 13.73 -20.19
C PRO A 111 -12.12 12.49 -20.18
N GLN A 112 -11.09 12.50 -21.02
CA GLN A 112 -10.04 11.48 -21.10
C GLN A 112 -9.35 11.26 -19.75
N ALA A 113 -9.26 12.27 -18.89
CA ALA A 113 -8.74 12.11 -17.53
C ALA A 113 -9.48 10.97 -16.79
N TYR A 114 -10.79 10.84 -16.97
CA TYR A 114 -11.56 9.73 -16.40
C TYR A 114 -11.62 8.52 -17.35
N HIS A 115 -12.06 8.72 -18.59
CA HIS A 115 -12.43 7.61 -19.49
C HIS A 115 -11.26 6.90 -20.17
N SER A 116 -10.08 7.50 -20.28
CA SER A 116 -8.95 6.82 -20.93
C SER A 116 -8.50 5.62 -20.12
N LEU A 117 -8.01 4.57 -20.76
CA LEU A 117 -7.31 3.50 -20.05
C LEU A 117 -5.81 3.68 -20.33
N ARG A 118 -5.01 3.64 -19.26
CA ARG A 118 -3.55 3.70 -19.34
C ARG A 118 -2.94 2.31 -19.60
N ASN A 119 -1.68 2.25 -19.97
CA ASN A 119 -1.06 1.00 -20.42
C ASN A 119 -0.98 -0.04 -19.30
N ALA A 120 -0.54 0.37 -18.11
CA ALA A 120 -0.47 -0.52 -16.96
C ALA A 120 -1.81 -1.13 -16.51
N PRO A 121 -2.89 -0.34 -16.26
CA PRO A 121 -4.19 -0.94 -15.93
C PRO A 121 -4.75 -1.79 -17.08
N ALA A 122 -4.56 -1.40 -18.34
CA ALA A 122 -4.97 -2.22 -19.48
C ALA A 122 -4.25 -3.57 -19.50
N PHE A 123 -2.94 -3.56 -19.25
CA PHE A 123 -2.12 -4.77 -19.18
C PHE A 123 -2.61 -5.71 -18.08
N LEU A 124 -2.81 -5.20 -16.85
CA LEU A 124 -3.25 -6.03 -15.73
C LEU A 124 -4.63 -6.63 -15.95
N LEU A 125 -5.58 -5.86 -16.49
CA LEU A 125 -6.92 -6.35 -16.84
C LEU A 125 -6.89 -7.45 -17.90
N ALA A 126 -5.98 -7.34 -18.88
CA ALA A 126 -5.80 -8.35 -19.91
C ALA A 126 -5.11 -9.61 -19.37
N ALA A 127 -4.12 -9.45 -18.48
CA ALA A 127 -3.33 -10.54 -17.93
C ALA A 127 -4.10 -11.37 -16.89
N ASP A 128 -4.93 -10.73 -16.06
CA ASP A 128 -5.74 -11.41 -15.05
C ASP A 128 -7.15 -10.79 -14.92
N PRO A 129 -8.08 -11.15 -15.82
CA PRO A 129 -9.38 -10.48 -15.89
C PRO A 129 -10.26 -10.77 -14.65
N PRO A 130 -11.01 -9.77 -14.16
CA PRO A 130 -11.76 -9.85 -12.90
C PRO A 130 -13.01 -10.74 -12.94
N HIS A 131 -13.42 -11.23 -14.12
CA HIS A 131 -14.64 -12.02 -14.29
C HIS A 131 -14.48 -13.52 -13.96
N LYS A 132 -13.29 -13.95 -13.55
CA LYS A 132 -13.05 -15.34 -13.13
C LYS A 132 -13.66 -15.58 -11.74
N PRO A 133 -14.08 -16.83 -11.42
CA PRO A 133 -14.50 -17.18 -10.05
C PRO A 133 -13.43 -16.94 -8.99
N THR A 134 -12.16 -17.14 -9.37
CA THR A 134 -11.00 -16.81 -8.54
C THR A 134 -10.64 -15.33 -8.71
N PRO A 135 -10.46 -14.56 -7.62
CA PRO A 135 -10.08 -13.17 -7.72
C PRO A 135 -8.70 -13.00 -8.36
N PRO A 136 -8.44 -11.88 -9.06
CA PRO A 136 -7.14 -11.62 -9.65
C PRO A 136 -6.05 -11.50 -8.58
N GLY A 137 -4.82 -11.84 -8.97
CA GLY A 137 -3.65 -11.65 -8.13
C GLY A 137 -3.46 -10.17 -7.75
N ARG A 138 -2.96 -9.90 -6.54
CA ARG A 138 -2.73 -8.52 -6.10
C ARG A 138 -1.56 -7.90 -6.85
N PHE A 139 -1.58 -6.57 -6.99
CA PHE A 139 -0.42 -5.81 -7.42
C PHE A 139 0.13 -4.91 -6.31
N LEU A 140 1.42 -4.62 -6.34
CA LEU A 140 2.07 -3.60 -5.52
C LEU A 140 2.81 -2.64 -6.44
N SER A 141 2.50 -1.34 -6.34
CA SER A 141 3.15 -0.32 -7.16
C SER A 141 4.12 0.48 -6.34
N LEU A 142 5.43 0.31 -6.54
CA LEU A 142 6.48 1.11 -5.88
C LEU A 142 6.70 2.47 -6.58
N SER A 143 6.03 2.69 -7.71
CA SER A 143 6.14 3.93 -8.48
C SER A 143 5.36 5.08 -7.84
N GLY A 144 5.99 6.26 -7.82
CA GLY A 144 5.37 7.53 -7.45
C GLY A 144 4.73 8.23 -8.66
N ILE A 145 4.29 9.48 -8.48
CA ILE A 145 3.72 10.31 -9.57
C ILE A 145 4.66 11.44 -10.01
N THR A 146 5.94 11.38 -9.63
CA THR A 146 6.91 12.44 -9.90
C THR A 146 7.62 12.27 -11.26
N TYR A 147 7.35 11.19 -12.00
CA TYR A 147 7.90 10.95 -13.34
C TYR A 147 7.07 11.66 -14.40
N ASP A 148 7.63 11.86 -15.60
CA ASP A 148 6.88 12.38 -16.74
C ASP A 148 6.40 11.24 -17.66
N PRO A 149 5.11 11.21 -18.06
CA PRO A 149 4.58 10.25 -19.00
C PRO A 149 5.31 10.32 -20.34
N GLY A 150 5.53 9.18 -20.99
CA GLY A 150 6.18 9.13 -22.29
C GLY A 150 5.40 9.84 -23.39
N ASP A 151 4.08 9.97 -23.24
CA ASP A 151 3.17 10.70 -24.13
C ASP A 151 2.93 12.15 -23.70
N LEU A 152 3.74 12.72 -22.79
CA LEU A 152 3.57 14.09 -22.31
C LEU A 152 3.57 15.12 -23.45
N ALA A 153 4.46 14.95 -24.45
CA ALA A 153 4.53 15.85 -25.61
C ALA A 153 3.23 15.80 -26.44
N GLU A 154 2.68 14.60 -26.64
CA GLU A 154 1.44 14.38 -27.37
C GLU A 154 0.24 14.96 -26.61
N LEU A 155 0.16 14.75 -25.29
CA LEU A 155 -0.89 15.35 -24.45
C LEU A 155 -0.89 16.88 -24.55
N ARG A 156 0.30 17.50 -24.52
CA ARG A 156 0.44 18.96 -24.68
C ARG A 156 0.04 19.41 -26.09
N GLN A 157 0.41 18.67 -27.11
CA GLN A 157 0.08 19.00 -28.49
C GLN A 157 -1.43 18.89 -28.76
N ILE A 158 -2.09 17.86 -28.25
CA ILE A 158 -3.53 17.61 -28.49
C ILE A 158 -4.39 18.58 -27.68
N PHE A 159 -4.07 18.81 -26.40
CA PHE A 159 -4.95 19.50 -25.48
C PHE A 159 -4.49 20.92 -25.10
N GLY A 160 -3.25 21.30 -25.42
CA GLY A 160 -2.65 22.57 -24.99
C GLY A 160 -3.41 23.81 -25.45
N ASP A 161 -3.94 23.79 -26.68
CA ASP A 161 -4.70 24.91 -27.24
C ASP A 161 -6.17 24.93 -26.79
N SER A 162 -6.68 23.79 -26.30
CA SER A 162 -8.11 23.62 -25.95
C SER A 162 -8.38 23.71 -24.45
N LEU A 163 -7.38 23.48 -23.61
CA LEU A 163 -7.51 23.50 -22.15
C LEU A 163 -6.75 24.68 -21.55
N SER A 164 -7.23 25.16 -20.41
CA SER A 164 -6.40 26.03 -19.57
C SER A 164 -5.18 25.28 -19.05
N GLU A 165 -4.11 26.00 -18.71
CA GLU A 165 -2.87 25.41 -18.16
C GLU A 165 -3.16 24.52 -16.94
N LYS A 166 -4.05 24.96 -16.04
CA LYS A 166 -4.47 24.17 -14.87
C LYS A 166 -5.21 22.89 -15.27
N ALA A 167 -6.11 22.97 -16.26
CA ALA A 167 -6.84 21.80 -16.73
C ALA A 167 -5.90 20.79 -17.41
N LEU A 168 -4.94 21.26 -18.21
CA LEU A 168 -3.91 20.43 -18.82
C LEU A 168 -2.99 19.79 -17.77
N TYR A 169 -2.56 20.56 -16.76
CA TYR A 169 -1.80 20.04 -15.62
C TYR A 169 -2.56 18.91 -14.91
N ASN A 170 -3.85 19.12 -14.61
CA ASN A 170 -4.70 18.10 -14.00
C ASN A 170 -4.81 16.85 -14.89
N LEU A 171 -4.96 17.00 -16.21
CA LEU A 171 -4.99 15.86 -17.15
C LEU A 171 -3.70 15.05 -17.07
N ILE A 172 -2.54 15.72 -17.07
CA ILE A 172 -1.23 15.08 -17.00
C ILE A 172 -1.06 14.37 -15.64
N VAL A 173 -1.39 15.03 -14.52
CA VAL A 173 -1.33 14.41 -13.19
C VAL A 173 -2.23 13.18 -13.14
N THR A 174 -3.47 13.27 -13.62
CA THR A 174 -4.37 12.11 -13.66
C THR A 174 -3.85 10.99 -14.57
N ALA A 175 -3.19 11.31 -15.68
CA ALA A 175 -2.53 10.30 -16.51
C ALA A 175 -1.42 9.56 -15.73
N LYS A 176 -0.58 10.31 -14.99
CA LYS A 176 0.46 9.74 -14.11
C LYS A 176 -0.14 8.83 -13.04
N GLU A 177 -1.20 9.31 -12.36
CA GLU A 177 -1.90 8.57 -11.30
C GLU A 177 -2.51 7.27 -11.82
N LYS A 178 -3.13 7.29 -13.00
CA LYS A 178 -3.76 6.10 -13.60
C LYS A 178 -2.76 5.05 -14.03
N GLU A 179 -1.61 5.46 -14.57
CA GLU A 179 -0.55 4.54 -14.98
C GLU A 179 0.03 3.77 -13.77
N VAL A 180 0.18 4.43 -12.62
CA VAL A 180 0.71 3.77 -11.40
C VAL A 180 -0.39 3.25 -10.47
N LEU A 181 -1.65 3.24 -10.95
CA LEU A 181 -2.83 2.85 -10.19
C LEU A 181 -2.84 3.49 -8.80
N PHE A 182 -2.55 4.79 -8.79
CA PHE A 182 -2.48 5.60 -7.58
C PHE A 182 -3.85 5.64 -6.89
N PHE A 183 -3.85 5.70 -5.56
CA PHE A 183 -5.03 5.97 -4.73
C PHE A 183 -6.38 5.54 -5.28
N ASN A 184 -6.88 4.40 -4.82
CA ASN A 184 -8.28 4.01 -5.03
C ASN A 184 -8.77 3.92 -6.51
N LEU A 185 -7.92 4.24 -7.48
CA LEU A 185 -8.17 3.97 -8.88
C LEU A 185 -8.32 2.46 -9.16
N PRO A 186 -7.67 1.53 -8.43
CA PRO A 186 -7.91 0.10 -8.63
C PRO A 186 -9.39 -0.31 -8.53
N LEU A 187 -10.21 0.29 -7.65
CA LEU A 187 -11.64 -0.05 -7.56
C LEU A 187 -12.40 0.24 -8.84
N VAL A 188 -12.05 1.33 -9.53
CA VAL A 188 -12.69 1.69 -10.81
C VAL A 188 -12.48 0.60 -11.85
N TYR A 189 -11.34 -0.10 -11.77
CA TYR A 189 -10.98 -1.17 -12.71
C TYR A 189 -11.29 -2.58 -12.19
N GLY A 190 -11.66 -2.74 -10.92
CA GLY A 190 -11.77 -4.06 -10.29
C GLY A 190 -10.41 -4.77 -10.13
N LEU A 191 -9.32 -4.01 -10.01
CA LEU A 191 -7.98 -4.52 -9.75
C LEU A 191 -7.72 -4.54 -8.24
N HIS A 192 -6.98 -5.53 -7.76
CA HIS A 192 -6.70 -5.70 -6.33
C HIS A 192 -5.27 -5.24 -6.02
N SER A 193 -5.10 -4.22 -5.17
CA SER A 193 -3.78 -3.78 -4.71
C SER A 193 -3.36 -4.51 -3.42
N VAL A 194 -2.07 -4.50 -3.07
CA VAL A 194 -1.61 -4.93 -1.73
C VAL A 194 -2.03 -3.93 -0.67
N ASP A 195 -1.84 -2.65 -0.96
CA ASP A 195 -2.14 -1.52 -0.09
C ASP A 195 -3.11 -0.53 -0.76
N GLY A 196 -3.97 0.10 0.05
CA GLY A 196 -5.07 0.95 -0.43
C GLY A 196 -6.42 0.41 0.01
N TYR A 197 -7.46 1.23 -0.12
CA TYR A 197 -8.80 0.92 0.40
C TYR A 197 -9.59 -0.06 -0.50
N ASP A 198 -8.95 -0.60 -1.53
CA ASP A 198 -9.56 -0.71 -2.85
C ASP A 198 -9.28 -2.06 -3.52
N GLY A 199 -9.94 -3.11 -3.01
CA GLY A 199 -9.67 -4.51 -3.39
C GLY A 199 -8.40 -5.08 -2.75
N GLY A 200 -7.69 -4.23 -2.01
CA GLY A 200 -6.53 -4.57 -1.21
C GLY A 200 -6.83 -4.82 0.26
N ILE A 201 -5.76 -5.02 1.01
CA ILE A 201 -5.83 -5.32 2.43
C ILE A 201 -6.18 -4.01 3.16
N LEU A 202 -7.32 -3.99 3.87
CA LEU A 202 -7.78 -2.79 4.58
C LEU A 202 -6.73 -2.28 5.58
N PRO A 203 -6.48 -0.96 5.66
CA PRO A 203 -5.48 -0.37 6.54
C PRO A 203 -5.96 -0.33 8.01
N LEU A 204 -6.23 -1.50 8.56
CA LEU A 204 -6.57 -1.70 9.95
C LEU A 204 -5.29 -1.81 10.79
N LYS A 205 -5.44 -1.82 12.12
CA LYS A 205 -4.32 -2.00 13.06
C LYS A 205 -3.43 -3.19 12.68
N GLN A 206 -4.02 -4.33 12.29
CA GLN A 206 -3.26 -5.52 11.91
C GLN A 206 -2.46 -5.32 10.61
N PHE A 207 -2.95 -4.51 9.67
CA PHE A 207 -2.17 -4.16 8.48
C PHE A 207 -0.96 -3.30 8.85
N VAL A 208 -1.13 -2.33 9.74
CA VAL A 208 0.00 -1.54 10.27
C VAL A 208 1.01 -2.45 10.98
N THR A 209 0.55 -3.44 11.76
CA THR A 209 1.45 -4.47 12.33
C THR A 209 2.16 -5.24 11.22
N MET A 210 1.46 -5.68 10.18
CA MET A 210 2.04 -6.40 9.04
C MET A 210 3.06 -5.56 8.25
N GLN A 211 2.90 -4.24 8.17
CA GLN A 211 3.90 -3.37 7.54
C GLN A 211 5.29 -3.48 8.18
N LYS A 212 5.38 -3.84 9.48
CA LYS A 212 6.67 -4.11 10.15
C LYS A 212 7.48 -5.24 9.50
N LEU A 213 6.84 -6.13 8.73
CA LEU A 213 7.57 -7.15 7.95
C LEU A 213 8.45 -6.52 6.87
N PHE A 214 8.06 -5.34 6.37
CA PHE A 214 8.63 -4.71 5.19
C PHE A 214 9.38 -3.42 5.48
N LEU A 215 9.01 -2.72 6.56
CA LEU A 215 9.50 -1.40 6.89
C LEU A 215 10.08 -1.36 8.31
N PRO A 216 11.16 -0.61 8.54
CA PRO A 216 11.64 -0.33 9.88
C PRO A 216 10.60 0.49 10.65
N SER A 217 10.63 0.39 11.99
CA SER A 217 9.64 1.05 12.87
C SER A 217 9.52 2.55 12.66
N ASP A 218 10.60 3.23 12.27
CA ASP A 218 10.63 4.69 12.07
C ASP A 218 9.93 5.14 10.78
N ASP A 219 9.79 4.25 9.80
CA ASP A 219 9.13 4.54 8.52
C ASP A 219 7.63 4.20 8.53
N LEU A 220 7.15 3.50 9.57
CA LEU A 220 5.75 3.16 9.72
C LEU A 220 4.90 4.41 9.91
N SER A 221 3.83 4.50 9.15
CA SER A 221 2.81 5.53 9.36
C SER A 221 1.44 4.88 9.41
N ILE A 222 0.62 5.31 10.37
CA ILE A 222 -0.73 4.76 10.60
C ILE A 222 -1.60 4.93 9.35
N ASP A 223 -1.45 6.08 8.67
CA ASP A 223 -2.13 6.39 7.41
C ASP A 223 -1.21 6.19 6.19
N GLY A 224 0.02 5.72 6.43
CA GLY A 224 1.02 5.45 5.42
C GLY A 224 0.69 4.20 4.63
N ARG A 225 0.83 4.32 3.31
CA ARG A 225 0.74 3.18 2.40
C ARG A 225 2.11 2.56 2.25
N LEU A 226 2.16 1.24 2.15
CA LEU A 226 3.38 0.48 1.97
C LEU A 226 4.16 0.97 0.72
N ARG A 227 3.46 1.26 -0.37
CA ARG A 227 4.01 1.77 -1.63
C ARG A 227 4.79 3.09 -1.52
N GLU A 228 4.43 3.95 -0.57
CA GLU A 228 5.07 5.27 -0.42
C GLU A 228 6.35 5.20 0.40
N LYS A 229 6.56 4.08 1.10
CA LYS A 229 7.66 3.87 2.03
C LYS A 229 8.67 2.87 1.49
N LEU A 230 8.22 1.91 0.69
CA LEU A 230 9.10 0.96 0.02
C LEU A 230 9.97 1.67 -1.02
N ARG A 231 11.29 1.52 -0.85
CA ARG A 231 12.28 1.97 -1.83
C ARG A 231 12.65 0.88 -2.83
N PHE A 232 12.56 -0.38 -2.41
CA PHE A 232 12.97 -1.55 -3.17
C PHE A 232 11.92 -2.65 -3.06
N VAL A 233 11.91 -3.54 -4.04
CA VAL A 233 11.01 -4.69 -4.01
C VAL A 233 11.37 -5.58 -2.81
N PRO A 234 10.42 -5.84 -1.89
CA PRO A 234 10.67 -6.73 -0.75
C PRO A 234 10.94 -8.17 -1.17
N PRO A 235 11.39 -9.02 -0.22
CA PRO A 235 11.48 -10.45 -0.45
C PRO A 235 10.22 -11.04 -1.08
N GLY A 236 10.38 -11.75 -2.19
CA GLY A 236 9.28 -12.32 -2.94
C GLY A 236 8.45 -13.30 -2.13
N ARG A 237 9.05 -14.09 -1.23
CA ARG A 237 8.31 -14.94 -0.26
C ARG A 237 7.29 -14.15 0.55
N LEU A 238 7.66 -12.97 1.07
CA LEU A 238 6.76 -12.13 1.86
C LEU A 238 5.67 -11.51 0.98
N LEU A 239 6.01 -11.14 -0.26
CA LEU A 239 5.02 -10.65 -1.22
C LEU A 239 4.06 -11.76 -1.68
N SER A 240 4.54 -13.00 -1.78
CA SER A 240 3.76 -14.19 -2.11
C SER A 240 2.70 -14.48 -1.04
N LEU A 241 3.02 -14.28 0.24
CA LEU A 241 2.06 -14.36 1.34
C LEU A 241 0.87 -13.39 1.15
N LEU A 242 1.10 -12.23 0.52
CA LEU A 242 0.04 -11.26 0.22
C LEU A 242 -0.70 -11.56 -1.09
N ASN A 243 -0.44 -12.70 -1.75
CA ASN A 243 -0.92 -12.99 -3.10
C ASN A 243 -0.49 -11.91 -4.13
N THR A 244 0.67 -11.29 -3.93
CA THR A 244 1.21 -10.26 -4.83
C THR A 244 1.79 -10.91 -6.07
N ARG A 245 1.03 -10.86 -7.16
CA ARG A 245 1.42 -11.39 -8.47
C ARG A 245 2.12 -10.34 -9.32
N TRP A 246 1.77 -9.07 -9.18
CA TRP A 246 2.26 -8.02 -10.06
C TRP A 246 3.02 -6.94 -9.28
N ILE A 247 4.21 -6.57 -9.75
CA ILE A 247 4.97 -5.44 -9.21
C ILE A 247 5.06 -4.37 -10.29
N ILE A 248 4.65 -3.15 -9.95
CA ILE A 248 4.80 -1.98 -10.82
C ILE A 248 5.94 -1.12 -10.28
N THR A 249 6.90 -0.82 -11.12
CA THR A 249 8.00 0.10 -10.81
C THR A 249 8.17 1.13 -11.92
N ASP A 250 8.88 2.22 -11.66
CA ASP A 250 9.26 3.22 -12.66
C ASP A 250 10.77 3.28 -12.83
N LYS A 251 11.21 4.22 -13.66
CA LYS A 251 12.62 4.49 -13.96
C LYS A 251 13.24 5.56 -13.05
N GLN A 252 12.50 6.11 -12.07
CA GLN A 252 13.00 7.22 -11.24
C GLN A 252 14.06 6.78 -10.24
N PHE A 253 13.97 5.55 -9.76
CA PHE A 253 14.96 4.93 -8.88
C PHE A 253 16.04 4.15 -9.64
N ASP A 254 15.93 4.07 -10.97
CA ASP A 254 16.94 3.49 -11.84
C ASP A 254 17.94 4.56 -12.28
N VAL A 255 19.10 4.14 -12.78
CA VAL A 255 20.17 5.07 -13.16
C VAL A 255 20.76 4.78 -14.52
N TRP A 256 21.23 5.83 -15.17
CA TRP A 256 22.07 5.78 -16.36
C TRP A 256 23.45 6.28 -15.97
N ILE A 257 24.45 5.39 -16.02
CA ILE A 257 25.86 5.72 -15.76
C ILE A 257 26.62 5.38 -17.03
N ASP A 258 27.28 6.37 -17.63
CA ASP A 258 28.01 6.23 -18.89
C ASP A 258 27.18 5.56 -20.01
N ASP A 259 25.95 6.04 -20.23
CA ASP A 259 24.98 5.52 -21.20
C ASP A 259 24.56 4.05 -20.98
N ILE A 260 24.87 3.47 -19.83
CA ILE A 260 24.45 2.12 -19.42
C ILE A 260 23.31 2.25 -18.42
N PHE A 261 22.19 1.63 -18.75
CA PHE A 261 21.03 1.56 -17.86
C PHE A 261 21.23 0.48 -16.78
N TYR A 262 20.94 0.82 -15.53
CA TYR A 262 20.92 -0.10 -14.39
C TYR A 262 19.55 -0.05 -13.71
N ASP A 263 18.87 -1.20 -13.66
CA ASP A 263 17.67 -1.37 -12.84
C ASP A 263 18.08 -1.59 -11.39
N LEU A 264 17.67 -0.69 -10.49
CA LEU A 264 18.08 -0.72 -9.08
C LEU A 264 16.93 -1.11 -8.11
N GLN A 265 15.77 -1.49 -8.67
CA GLN A 265 14.57 -1.80 -7.88
C GLN A 265 14.65 -3.17 -7.19
N PHE A 266 15.46 -4.08 -7.73
CA PHE A 266 15.63 -5.45 -7.24
C PHE A 266 17.05 -5.67 -6.70
N PRO A 267 17.31 -5.28 -5.43
CA PRO A 267 18.61 -5.52 -4.83
C PRO A 267 18.79 -6.98 -4.42
N ALA A 268 19.99 -7.48 -4.64
CA ALA A 268 20.47 -8.76 -4.15
C ALA A 268 21.32 -8.54 -2.89
N ARG A 269 20.85 -9.02 -1.73
CA ARG A 269 21.58 -8.97 -0.46
C ARG A 269 22.20 -10.33 -0.17
N LEU A 270 23.51 -10.35 0.06
CA LEU A 270 24.30 -11.55 0.28
C LEU A 270 25.10 -11.43 1.58
N GLU A 271 25.09 -12.48 2.40
CA GLU A 271 25.81 -12.52 3.69
C GLU A 271 27.16 -13.22 3.60
N ALA A 272 27.99 -12.92 4.61
CA ALA A 272 29.31 -13.49 4.79
C ALA A 272 29.32 -15.01 4.96
N ARG A 273 30.38 -15.66 4.44
CA ARG A 273 30.63 -17.10 4.59
C ARG A 273 31.19 -17.41 5.98
N THR A 274 30.33 -17.69 6.96
CA THR A 274 30.81 -18.03 8.31
C THR A 274 31.40 -19.45 8.33
N ARG A 275 32.69 -19.62 8.67
CA ARG A 275 33.34 -20.94 8.91
C ARG A 275 32.65 -21.79 10.00
N GLY A 276 31.69 -21.24 10.75
CA GLY A 276 30.86 -21.96 11.70
C GLY A 276 29.78 -22.86 11.06
N HIS A 277 29.39 -22.61 9.80
CA HIS A 277 28.31 -23.37 9.15
C HIS A 277 28.70 -24.85 8.89
N GLU A 278 29.96 -25.15 8.59
CA GLU A 278 30.44 -26.55 8.41
C GLU A 278 30.39 -27.38 9.70
N ASN A 279 30.47 -26.74 10.88
CA ASN A 279 30.36 -27.42 12.18
C ASN A 279 28.93 -27.41 12.73
N ALA A 280 28.11 -26.42 12.37
CA ALA A 280 26.70 -26.34 12.75
C ALA A 280 25.83 -27.38 12.02
N GLU A 281 26.11 -27.67 10.73
CA GLU A 281 25.52 -28.80 10.00
C GLU A 281 25.83 -30.16 10.66
N LYS A 282 27.00 -30.31 11.28
CA LYS A 282 27.37 -31.52 12.03
C LYS A 282 26.78 -31.58 13.44
N ALA A 283 26.30 -30.46 13.99
CA ALA A 283 25.78 -30.35 15.34
C ALA A 283 24.24 -30.25 15.41
N GLY A 284 23.54 -30.24 14.26
CA GLY A 284 22.07 -30.17 14.21
C GLY A 284 21.48 -28.85 14.71
N VAL A 285 22.30 -27.79 14.80
CA VAL A 285 21.85 -26.44 15.18
C VAL A 285 21.82 -25.61 13.91
N GLN A 286 20.62 -25.32 13.39
CA GLN A 286 20.43 -24.44 12.23
C GLN A 286 20.75 -23.00 12.64
N SER A 287 21.87 -22.47 12.15
CA SER A 287 22.15 -21.03 12.16
C SER A 287 21.74 -20.49 10.79
N GLU A 288 20.73 -19.64 10.77
CA GLU A 288 19.98 -19.17 9.61
C GLU A 288 20.56 -17.85 9.08
N ALA A 289 21.23 -17.90 7.92
CA ALA A 289 21.84 -16.76 7.24
C ALA A 289 21.14 -16.47 5.90
N LEU A 290 21.22 -15.23 5.41
CA LEU A 290 20.81 -14.87 4.04
C LEU A 290 21.57 -15.72 2.99
N PRO A 291 21.05 -15.86 1.76
CA PRO A 291 21.71 -16.71 0.76
C PRO A 291 23.17 -16.31 0.54
N GLU A 292 24.10 -17.25 0.73
CA GLU A 292 25.55 -17.03 0.51
C GLU A 292 25.88 -16.87 -0.98
N GLN A 293 25.03 -17.42 -1.86
CA GLN A 293 25.21 -17.46 -3.30
C GLN A 293 23.89 -17.23 -4.03
N ILE A 294 23.88 -16.29 -4.97
CA ILE A 294 22.80 -16.14 -5.95
C ILE A 294 23.25 -16.73 -7.26
N LYS A 295 22.48 -17.68 -7.76
CA LYS A 295 22.69 -18.24 -9.09
C LYS A 295 21.62 -17.73 -10.05
N VAL A 296 21.92 -16.67 -10.80
CA VAL A 296 21.09 -16.23 -11.92
C VAL A 296 21.31 -17.20 -13.08
N THR A 297 20.42 -18.18 -13.24
CA THR A 297 20.55 -19.19 -14.30
C THR A 297 19.54 -18.94 -15.42
N SER A 298 20.04 -18.77 -16.65
CA SER A 298 19.43 -18.90 -18.00
C SER A 298 18.03 -18.33 -18.34
N GLN A 299 17.10 -18.04 -17.42
CA GLN A 299 15.79 -17.44 -17.78
C GLN A 299 15.84 -15.91 -17.84
N HIS A 300 16.76 -15.27 -17.12
CA HIS A 300 16.83 -13.81 -16.96
C HIS A 300 18.11 -13.18 -17.53
N ILE A 301 18.89 -13.92 -18.32
CA ILE A 301 20.13 -13.42 -18.93
C ILE A 301 19.85 -13.02 -20.38
N PRO A 302 20.08 -11.73 -20.74
CA PRO A 302 19.97 -11.28 -22.12
C PRO A 302 20.83 -12.09 -23.08
N GLY A 303 20.23 -12.60 -24.16
CA GLY A 303 20.88 -13.51 -25.12
C GLY A 303 21.72 -12.83 -26.20
N PHE A 304 22.52 -11.81 -25.88
CA PHE A 304 23.40 -11.13 -26.84
C PHE A 304 24.90 -11.32 -26.49
N PRO A 305 25.82 -11.14 -27.45
CA PRO A 305 27.25 -11.18 -27.16
C PRO A 305 27.64 -10.05 -26.19
N THR A 306 28.38 -10.37 -25.14
CA THR A 306 28.79 -9.42 -24.09
C THR A 306 30.30 -9.20 -24.17
N THR A 307 30.76 -7.95 -24.04
CA THR A 307 32.18 -7.59 -23.94
C THR A 307 32.56 -7.09 -22.55
N ALA A 308 31.61 -6.59 -21.77
CA ALA A 308 31.82 -6.14 -20.41
C ALA A 308 30.57 -6.33 -19.55
N ILE A 309 30.75 -6.30 -18.23
CA ILE A 309 29.65 -6.19 -17.26
C ILE A 309 29.83 -4.94 -16.41
N GLY A 310 28.72 -4.29 -16.08
CA GLY A 310 28.67 -3.19 -15.13
C GLY A 310 27.93 -3.60 -13.87
N LEU A 311 28.36 -3.10 -12.72
CA LEU A 311 27.87 -3.49 -11.40
C LEU A 311 27.67 -2.25 -10.55
N VAL A 312 26.49 -2.10 -9.96
CA VAL A 312 26.19 -1.10 -8.95
C VAL A 312 26.01 -1.83 -7.62
N SER A 313 26.84 -1.53 -6.63
CA SER A 313 26.87 -2.26 -5.35
C SER A 313 27.33 -1.40 -4.18
N HIS A 314 27.04 -1.85 -2.96
CA HIS A 314 27.59 -1.30 -1.73
C HIS A 314 27.78 -2.40 -0.68
N LEU A 315 28.53 -2.08 0.36
CA LEU A 315 28.67 -2.90 1.55
C LEU A 315 27.82 -2.36 2.69
N GLU A 316 27.34 -3.25 3.56
CA GLU A 316 26.68 -2.88 4.81
C GLU A 316 27.41 -3.53 6.00
N ASN A 317 27.74 -2.73 7.01
CA ASN A 317 28.43 -3.18 8.24
C ASN A 317 29.81 -3.81 7.97
N ALA A 318 30.55 -3.31 6.98
CA ALA A 318 31.84 -3.83 6.54
C ALA A 318 32.95 -2.76 6.47
N ALA A 319 32.73 -1.58 7.07
CA ALA A 319 33.70 -0.48 7.14
C ALA A 319 35.04 -0.87 7.78
N TYR A 320 35.05 -1.93 8.60
CA TYR A 320 36.25 -2.47 9.23
C TYR A 320 37.20 -3.20 8.26
N LEU A 321 36.75 -3.52 7.04
CA LEU A 321 37.54 -4.26 6.05
C LEU A 321 38.68 -3.39 5.48
N PRO A 322 39.93 -3.89 5.47
CA PRO A 322 41.04 -3.20 4.82
C PRO A 322 40.81 -3.04 3.30
N ALA A 323 41.38 -1.97 2.73
CA ALA A 323 41.39 -1.77 1.28
C ALA A 323 41.95 -2.98 0.52
N GLY A 324 41.30 -3.35 -0.59
CA GLY A 324 41.69 -4.48 -1.44
C GLY A 324 41.18 -5.85 -0.97
N THR A 325 40.47 -5.93 0.16
CA THR A 325 39.88 -7.19 0.66
C THR A 325 38.83 -7.72 -0.31
N PRO A 326 38.88 -8.99 -0.74
CA PRO A 326 37.81 -9.62 -1.53
C PRO A 326 36.47 -9.65 -0.79
N VAL A 327 35.43 -9.12 -1.40
CA VAL A 327 34.09 -9.01 -0.78
C VAL A 327 33.02 -9.84 -1.48
N ALA A 328 33.17 -10.07 -2.78
CA ALA A 328 32.30 -10.94 -3.55
C ALA A 328 33.01 -11.49 -4.79
N GLU A 329 32.56 -12.65 -5.25
CA GLU A 329 33.00 -13.29 -6.47
C GLU A 329 31.82 -13.44 -7.44
N ILE A 330 32.02 -13.00 -8.68
CA ILE A 330 31.04 -13.13 -9.77
C ILE A 330 31.60 -14.11 -10.78
N THR A 331 30.97 -15.28 -10.87
CA THR A 331 31.32 -16.32 -11.85
C THR A 331 30.35 -16.25 -13.02
N LEU A 332 30.89 -15.92 -14.19
CA LEU A 332 30.18 -15.89 -15.47
C LEU A 332 30.40 -17.24 -16.16
N THR A 333 29.33 -17.93 -16.53
CA THR A 333 29.37 -19.12 -17.38
C THR A 333 29.03 -18.71 -18.81
N PHE A 334 29.83 -19.15 -19.77
CA PHE A 334 29.65 -18.80 -21.17
C PHE A 334 29.01 -19.94 -21.96
N ALA A 335 28.48 -19.63 -23.14
CA ALA A 335 27.88 -20.61 -24.04
C ALA A 335 28.88 -21.68 -24.51
N GLU A 336 30.19 -21.38 -24.51
CA GLU A 336 31.24 -22.33 -24.86
C GLU A 336 31.54 -23.36 -23.76
N GLY A 337 30.96 -23.20 -22.56
CA GLY A 337 31.04 -24.15 -21.44
C GLY A 337 32.13 -23.86 -20.40
N ASP A 338 33.04 -22.93 -20.67
CA ASP A 338 33.99 -22.39 -19.69
C ASP A 338 33.36 -21.26 -18.86
N SER A 339 34.08 -20.86 -17.81
CA SER A 339 33.67 -19.80 -16.89
C SER A 339 34.81 -18.81 -16.61
N GLN A 340 34.44 -17.59 -16.25
CA GLN A 340 35.35 -16.55 -15.78
C GLN A 340 34.85 -16.02 -14.44
N THR A 341 35.73 -15.95 -13.45
CA THR A 341 35.42 -15.38 -12.13
C THR A 341 36.04 -14.00 -11.98
N ILE A 342 35.24 -13.06 -11.50
CA ILE A 342 35.61 -11.68 -11.20
C ILE A 342 35.54 -11.51 -9.69
N THR A 343 36.61 -11.04 -9.07
CA THR A 343 36.67 -10.80 -7.62
C THR A 343 36.55 -9.31 -7.35
N LEU A 344 35.48 -8.91 -6.67
CA LEU A 344 35.24 -7.54 -6.21
C LEU A 344 35.98 -7.26 -4.91
N LYS A 345 36.53 -6.06 -4.78
CA LYS A 345 37.36 -5.66 -3.64
C LYS A 345 36.86 -4.38 -2.97
N ALA A 346 36.94 -4.38 -1.63
CA ALA A 346 36.64 -3.22 -0.81
C ALA A 346 37.58 -2.04 -1.11
N GLY A 347 37.00 -0.85 -1.30
CA GLY A 347 37.68 0.40 -1.63
C GLY A 347 38.28 0.47 -3.05
N THR A 348 37.94 -0.47 -3.93
CA THR A 348 38.28 -0.38 -5.36
C THR A 348 37.05 -0.53 -6.22
N ASP A 349 36.28 -1.60 -6.01
CA ASP A 349 35.09 -1.91 -6.80
C ASP A 349 33.79 -1.53 -6.08
N THR A 350 33.83 -1.56 -4.75
CA THR A 350 32.72 -1.20 -3.88
C THR A 350 33.26 -0.72 -2.53
N ALA A 351 32.44 -0.06 -1.73
CA ALA A 351 32.78 0.38 -0.38
C ALA A 351 31.53 0.39 0.51
N GLU A 352 31.69 0.75 1.78
CA GLU A 352 30.57 0.96 2.71
C GLU A 352 29.56 1.95 2.13
N GLY A 353 28.28 1.56 2.10
CA GLY A 353 27.19 2.37 1.54
C GLY A 353 27.00 3.66 2.31
N ASN A 354 26.68 3.56 3.61
CA ASN A 354 26.69 4.69 4.53
C ASN A 354 28.11 4.88 5.08
N TYR A 355 28.94 5.61 4.33
CA TYR A 355 30.38 5.59 4.50
C TYR A 355 30.85 6.41 5.72
N PRO A 356 31.44 5.78 6.76
CA PRO A 356 31.90 6.50 7.93
C PRO A 356 33.33 7.06 7.71
N PRO A 357 33.69 8.19 8.35
CA PRO A 357 35.01 8.80 8.19
C PRO A 357 36.19 7.90 8.61
N ASP A 358 35.97 6.92 9.47
CA ASP A 358 36.95 5.99 10.03
C ASP A 358 36.97 4.61 9.34
N ALA A 359 36.35 4.48 8.16
CA ALA A 359 36.42 3.27 7.36
C ALA A 359 37.87 2.85 7.03
N ALA A 360 38.16 1.55 7.11
CA ALA A 360 39.48 0.96 6.87
C ALA A 360 39.83 0.78 5.36
N HIS A 361 38.90 1.15 4.48
CA HIS A 361 39.07 1.19 3.03
C HIS A 361 38.54 2.53 2.50
N PRO A 362 39.12 3.10 1.41
CA PRO A 362 38.63 4.33 0.80
C PRO A 362 37.26 4.12 0.12
N GLN A 363 36.55 5.20 -0.23
CA GLN A 363 35.40 5.12 -1.13
C GLN A 363 35.83 4.64 -2.52
N ALA A 364 35.05 3.72 -3.10
CA ALA A 364 35.18 3.35 -4.51
C ALA A 364 34.54 4.43 -5.42
N THR A 365 34.52 4.20 -6.73
CA THR A 365 33.87 5.12 -7.67
C THR A 365 32.38 5.21 -7.38
N ILE A 366 31.91 6.39 -6.99
CA ILE A 366 30.49 6.63 -6.70
C ILE A 366 29.70 6.57 -8.01
N GLY A 367 28.73 5.67 -8.06
CA GLY A 367 27.76 5.60 -9.15
C GLY A 367 26.50 6.41 -8.85
N VAL A 368 25.97 6.29 -7.62
CA VAL A 368 24.71 6.92 -7.20
C VAL A 368 24.83 7.42 -5.77
N ALA A 369 24.55 8.70 -5.52
CA ALA A 369 24.43 9.24 -4.17
C ALA A 369 23.00 9.05 -3.64
N TRP A 370 22.85 8.67 -2.38
CA TRP A 370 21.53 8.48 -1.78
C TRP A 370 20.86 9.83 -1.46
N PRO A 371 19.57 10.03 -1.77
CA PRO A 371 18.94 11.36 -1.67
C PRO A 371 18.83 11.93 -0.24
N TYR A 372 18.84 11.06 0.78
CA TYR A 372 18.52 11.42 2.17
C TYR A 372 19.61 11.07 3.18
N GLU A 373 20.73 10.52 2.73
CA GLU A 373 21.84 10.12 3.57
C GLU A 373 23.11 10.75 3.00
N ALA A 374 23.64 11.77 3.68
CA ALA A 374 24.73 12.59 3.16
C ALA A 374 26.01 11.79 2.85
N ALA A 375 26.22 10.68 3.56
CA ALA A 375 27.35 9.76 3.35
C ALA A 375 26.94 8.47 2.60
N GLY A 376 25.68 8.35 2.17
CA GLY A 376 25.12 7.19 1.49
C GLY A 376 25.43 7.18 0.00
N ALA A 377 26.03 6.10 -0.50
CA ALA A 377 26.29 5.93 -1.93
C ALA A 377 26.29 4.46 -2.39
N ASP A 378 25.84 4.24 -3.62
CA ASP A 378 26.09 3.02 -4.38
C ASP A 378 27.30 3.23 -5.30
N TYR A 379 28.18 2.24 -5.39
CA TYR A 379 29.44 2.30 -6.14
C TYR A 379 29.35 1.54 -7.46
N ILE A 380 30.00 2.08 -8.49
CA ILE A 380 30.03 1.51 -9.84
C ILE A 380 31.38 0.83 -10.12
N ALA A 381 31.33 -0.40 -10.64
CA ALA A 381 32.47 -1.11 -11.19
C ALA A 381 32.14 -1.71 -12.57
N VAL A 382 33.05 -1.55 -13.54
CA VAL A 382 32.90 -2.08 -14.90
C VAL A 382 34.06 -3.01 -15.23
N TYR A 383 33.73 -4.23 -15.63
CA TYR A 383 34.69 -5.29 -15.91
C TYR A 383 34.63 -5.70 -17.37
N SER A 384 35.76 -5.56 -18.07
CA SER A 384 35.92 -6.11 -19.43
C SER A 384 36.15 -7.61 -19.37
N LEU A 385 35.50 -8.35 -20.27
CA LEU A 385 35.64 -9.79 -20.38
C LEU A 385 36.91 -10.14 -21.16
N THR A 386 37.66 -11.12 -20.70
CA THR A 386 38.90 -11.54 -21.35
C THR A 386 38.62 -12.61 -22.41
N GLN A 387 39.53 -12.74 -23.38
CA GLN A 387 39.41 -13.77 -24.43
C GLN A 387 39.45 -15.18 -23.83
N SER A 388 38.76 -16.13 -24.50
CA SER A 388 38.84 -17.54 -24.14
C SER A 388 40.28 -18.04 -24.30
N PRO A 389 40.82 -18.80 -23.33
CA PRO A 389 42.15 -19.42 -23.47
C PRO A 389 42.21 -20.46 -24.60
N ILE A 390 41.08 -20.78 -25.26
CA ILE A 390 40.96 -21.81 -26.30
C ILE A 390 41.16 -21.21 -27.71
N SER A 391 41.13 -19.89 -27.91
CA SER A 391 41.25 -19.27 -29.24
C SER A 391 42.58 -18.51 -29.43
N ASN A 392 43.54 -19.15 -30.11
CA ASN A 392 44.86 -18.58 -30.47
C ASN A 392 44.82 -17.52 -31.59
N LEU A 393 43.73 -16.76 -31.75
CA LEU A 393 43.58 -15.79 -32.84
C LEU A 393 43.46 -14.37 -32.29
N GLN A 394 44.46 -13.54 -32.64
CA GLN A 394 44.48 -12.10 -32.45
C GLN A 394 43.28 -11.47 -33.16
N SER A 395 42.19 -11.26 -32.45
CA SER A 395 41.03 -10.46 -32.85
C SER A 395 40.58 -9.59 -31.67
N PRO A 396 39.86 -8.47 -31.90
CA PRO A 396 39.43 -7.59 -30.82
C PRO A 396 38.54 -8.35 -29.82
N VAL A 397 38.52 -7.91 -28.55
CA VAL A 397 37.73 -8.41 -27.40
C VAL A 397 36.64 -9.40 -27.84
N ALA A 398 36.87 -10.69 -27.61
CA ALA A 398 35.90 -11.72 -28.00
C ALA A 398 34.58 -11.43 -27.29
N SER A 399 33.55 -11.06 -28.05
CA SER A 399 32.21 -10.90 -27.52
C SER A 399 31.64 -12.29 -27.22
N ARG A 400 31.29 -12.56 -25.96
CA ARG A 400 30.89 -13.90 -25.52
C ARG A 400 29.47 -13.90 -24.98
N ARG A 401 28.71 -14.95 -25.27
CA ARG A 401 27.35 -15.07 -24.75
C ARG A 401 27.39 -15.70 -23.36
N ILE A 402 26.85 -14.99 -22.38
CA ILE A 402 26.73 -15.47 -21.00
C ILE A 402 25.44 -16.31 -20.89
N THR A 403 25.50 -17.44 -20.19
CA THR A 403 24.37 -18.38 -20.00
C THR A 403 23.98 -18.53 -18.53
N ALA A 404 24.91 -18.29 -17.60
CA ALA A 404 24.66 -18.22 -16.16
C ALA A 404 25.57 -17.18 -15.51
N ILE A 405 25.07 -16.54 -14.46
CA ILE A 405 25.82 -15.64 -13.59
C ILE A 405 25.61 -16.13 -12.16
N SER A 406 26.70 -16.44 -11.47
CA SER A 406 26.67 -16.76 -10.06
C SER A 406 27.40 -15.69 -9.28
N ILE A 407 26.82 -15.21 -8.19
CA ILE A 407 27.41 -14.21 -7.32
C ILE A 407 27.49 -14.82 -5.92
N THR A 408 28.66 -14.80 -5.32
CA THR A 408 28.90 -15.34 -3.97
C THR A 408 29.55 -14.25 -3.12
N ALA A 409 29.03 -14.02 -1.92
CA ALA A 409 29.66 -13.12 -0.96
C ALA A 409 30.87 -13.82 -0.31
N THR A 410 32.02 -13.12 -0.26
CA THR A 410 33.27 -13.66 0.30
C THR A 410 33.78 -12.91 1.52
N LEU A 411 33.10 -11.82 1.90
CA LEU A 411 33.43 -11.06 3.10
C LEU A 411 33.27 -11.92 4.38
N PRO A 412 34.04 -11.66 5.46
CA PRO A 412 34.00 -12.45 6.70
C PRO A 412 32.80 -12.16 7.62
N THR A 413 32.39 -10.90 7.73
CA THR A 413 31.16 -10.44 8.41
C THR A 413 30.60 -9.21 7.69
N GLY A 414 29.32 -8.92 7.89
CA GLY A 414 28.60 -7.86 7.16
C GLY A 414 27.88 -8.41 5.93
N GLN A 415 27.36 -7.50 5.10
CA GLN A 415 26.60 -7.84 3.90
C GLN A 415 27.17 -7.16 2.65
N PHE A 416 27.13 -7.88 1.54
CA PHE A 416 27.36 -7.34 0.21
C PHE A 416 26.00 -7.16 -0.48
N VAL A 417 25.71 -5.95 -0.94
CA VAL A 417 24.45 -5.61 -1.60
C VAL A 417 24.72 -5.23 -3.05
N LEU A 418 24.29 -6.08 -3.97
CA LEU A 418 24.32 -5.79 -5.40
C LEU A 418 22.98 -5.15 -5.79
N ARG A 419 23.02 -3.88 -6.15
CA ARG A 419 21.85 -3.05 -6.48
C ARG A 419 21.43 -3.23 -7.93
N GLY A 420 22.39 -3.35 -8.85
CA GLY A 420 22.13 -3.51 -10.27
C GLY A 420 23.29 -4.19 -11.00
N LEU A 421 22.97 -4.94 -12.05
CA LEU A 421 23.93 -5.57 -12.94
C LEU A 421 23.47 -5.35 -14.38
N SER A 422 24.40 -4.97 -15.25
CA SER A 422 24.10 -4.79 -16.68
C SER A 422 25.16 -5.47 -17.55
N LEU A 423 24.68 -6.18 -18.57
CA LEU A 423 25.54 -6.72 -19.62
C LEU A 423 25.76 -5.64 -20.68
N ILE A 424 27.00 -5.52 -21.15
CA ILE A 424 27.42 -4.46 -22.06
C ILE A 424 28.09 -5.08 -23.27
N HIS A 425 27.65 -4.66 -24.46
CA HIS A 425 28.30 -4.91 -25.73
C HIS A 425 28.78 -3.57 -26.29
N GLN A 426 30.04 -3.25 -26.01
CA GLN A 426 30.65 -1.97 -26.40
C GLN A 426 30.60 -1.69 -27.90
N PRO A 427 30.84 -2.66 -28.82
CA PRO A 427 30.84 -2.38 -30.26
C PRO A 427 29.51 -1.82 -30.81
N THR A 428 28.38 -2.18 -30.19
CA THR A 428 27.05 -1.70 -30.60
C THR A 428 26.41 -0.80 -29.54
N THR A 429 27.19 -0.36 -28.55
CA THR A 429 26.75 0.43 -27.38
C THR A 429 25.49 -0.15 -26.74
N THR A 430 25.29 -1.47 -26.82
CA THR A 430 24.08 -2.13 -26.37
C THR A 430 24.28 -2.55 -24.93
N SER A 431 23.37 -2.14 -24.05
CA SER A 431 23.35 -2.59 -22.67
C SER A 431 21.97 -3.13 -22.31
N ARG A 432 21.92 -4.15 -21.44
CA ARG A 432 20.68 -4.59 -20.80
C ARG A 432 20.95 -4.98 -19.36
N SER A 433 20.09 -4.50 -18.48
CA SER A 433 20.10 -4.89 -17.08
C SER A 433 19.66 -6.34 -16.90
N VAL A 434 20.27 -7.00 -15.92
CA VAL A 434 19.95 -8.36 -15.48
C VAL A 434 19.18 -8.25 -14.17
N LEU A 435 18.04 -8.94 -14.10
CA LEU A 435 17.23 -8.94 -12.91
C LEU A 435 17.90 -9.77 -11.81
N LEU A 436 18.18 -9.12 -10.68
CA LEU A 436 18.87 -9.69 -9.52
C LEU A 436 17.82 -10.02 -8.45
N THR A 437 17.35 -11.26 -8.38
CA THR A 437 16.39 -11.65 -7.33
C THR A 437 16.96 -12.77 -6.47
N THR A 438 17.01 -12.53 -5.15
CA THR A 438 17.46 -13.48 -4.12
C THR A 438 16.32 -14.36 -3.60
N GLU A 439 15.10 -13.82 -3.55
CA GLU A 439 13.98 -14.42 -2.82
C GLU A 439 12.65 -14.36 -3.60
N GLY A 440 12.67 -14.46 -4.93
CA GLY A 440 11.47 -14.58 -5.77
C GLY A 440 11.75 -15.01 -7.20
N ASP A 441 10.73 -15.48 -7.93
CA ASP A 441 10.81 -15.75 -9.37
C ASP A 441 10.06 -14.65 -10.12
N TYR A 442 10.78 -13.61 -10.52
CA TYR A 442 10.21 -12.45 -11.19
C TYR A 442 10.51 -12.46 -12.68
N ARG A 443 9.52 -12.15 -13.50
CA ARG A 443 9.69 -11.93 -14.93
C ARG A 443 9.17 -10.56 -15.32
N GLN A 444 9.98 -9.75 -15.99
CA GLN A 444 9.49 -8.51 -16.59
C GLN A 444 8.54 -8.86 -17.75
N VAL A 445 7.30 -8.38 -17.68
CA VAL A 445 6.24 -8.67 -18.66
C VAL A 445 5.77 -7.43 -19.41
N HIS A 446 6.05 -6.24 -18.90
CA HIS A 446 5.75 -4.97 -19.55
C HIS A 446 6.86 -3.95 -19.29
N SER A 447 7.13 -3.09 -20.28
CA SER A 447 8.05 -1.96 -20.16
C SER A 447 7.57 -0.82 -21.04
N GLY A 448 7.24 0.31 -20.42
CA GLY A 448 6.77 1.54 -21.07
C GLY A 448 7.10 2.75 -20.19
N ASP A 449 6.06 3.52 -19.83
CA ASP A 449 6.14 4.57 -18.79
C ASP A 449 6.52 3.96 -17.44
N VAL A 450 5.92 2.80 -17.14
CA VAL A 450 6.24 1.95 -16.00
C VAL A 450 6.74 0.58 -16.47
N LYS A 451 7.38 -0.16 -15.57
CA LYS A 451 7.78 -1.55 -15.73
C LYS A 451 6.83 -2.42 -14.91
N ILE A 452 6.40 -3.56 -15.46
CA ILE A 452 5.58 -4.54 -14.72
C ILE A 452 6.33 -5.87 -14.68
N TYR A 453 6.43 -6.43 -13.48
CA TYR A 453 7.04 -7.73 -13.21
C TYR A 453 5.97 -8.69 -12.67
N GLU A 454 5.97 -9.91 -13.18
CA GLU A 454 5.17 -11.02 -12.66
C GLU A 454 5.98 -11.79 -11.62
N ASN A 455 5.47 -11.90 -10.39
CA ASN A 455 5.93 -12.84 -9.39
C ASN A 455 5.30 -14.21 -9.67
N ARG A 456 6.09 -15.12 -10.24
CA ARG A 456 5.67 -16.47 -10.60
C ARG A 456 5.62 -17.42 -9.39
N ALA A 457 6.21 -17.00 -8.28
CA ALA A 457 6.15 -17.70 -7.00
C ALA A 457 5.02 -17.18 -6.09
N ALA A 458 4.11 -16.34 -6.60
CA ALA A 458 2.98 -15.82 -5.82
C ALA A 458 2.05 -16.97 -5.37
N LEU A 459 1.76 -17.04 -4.07
CA LEU A 459 0.80 -18.01 -3.55
C LEU A 459 -0.62 -17.65 -4.02
N PRO A 460 -1.48 -18.65 -4.24
CA PRO A 460 -2.89 -18.40 -4.54
C PRO A 460 -3.58 -17.70 -3.38
N ARG A 461 -4.72 -17.06 -3.65
CA ARG A 461 -5.50 -16.32 -2.63
C ARG A 461 -5.92 -17.20 -1.45
N ALA A 462 -6.19 -18.47 -1.73
CA ALA A 462 -6.44 -19.53 -0.75
C ALA A 462 -5.49 -20.70 -0.99
N PHE A 463 -4.92 -21.25 0.08
CA PHE A 463 -3.99 -22.38 0.05
C PHE A 463 -4.10 -23.22 1.31
N VAL A 464 -3.51 -24.42 1.29
CA VAL A 464 -3.46 -25.33 2.44
C VAL A 464 -2.06 -25.33 3.04
N VAL A 465 -1.98 -25.36 4.37
CA VAL A 465 -0.74 -25.62 5.10
C VAL A 465 -0.96 -26.63 6.22
N HIS A 466 0.09 -27.35 6.59
CA HIS A 466 0.03 -28.35 7.67
C HIS A 466 0.88 -27.98 8.87
N GLN A 467 1.82 -27.05 8.72
CA GLN A 467 2.66 -26.58 9.81
C GLN A 467 2.13 -25.28 10.37
N THR A 468 2.17 -25.18 11.70
CA THR A 468 1.73 -24.03 12.47
C THR A 468 2.85 -23.63 13.41
N GLN A 469 3.32 -22.39 13.31
CA GLN A 469 4.17 -21.79 14.32
C GLN A 469 3.30 -21.01 15.31
N VAL A 470 3.25 -21.49 16.56
CA VAL A 470 2.59 -20.77 17.65
C VAL A 470 3.58 -19.78 18.26
N VAL A 471 3.17 -18.52 18.43
CA VAL A 471 3.98 -17.44 19.02
C VAL A 471 3.27 -16.73 20.17
N GLY A 472 4.03 -16.08 21.04
CA GLY A 472 3.53 -15.38 22.22
C GLY A 472 2.99 -13.97 21.95
N SER A 473 3.46 -13.32 20.89
CA SER A 473 3.12 -11.94 20.55
C SER A 473 3.23 -11.63 19.05
N ASP A 474 2.65 -10.51 18.63
CA ASP A 474 2.77 -10.02 17.24
C ASP A 474 4.23 -9.70 16.88
N ASP A 475 5.04 -9.17 17.80
CA ASP A 475 6.44 -8.85 17.52
C ASP A 475 7.28 -10.13 17.33
N GLU A 476 7.01 -11.20 18.09
CA GLU A 476 7.59 -12.53 17.83
C GLU A 476 7.15 -13.10 16.47
N ALA A 477 5.89 -12.86 16.07
CA ALA A 477 5.40 -13.25 14.75
C ALA A 477 6.18 -12.54 13.64
N ILE A 478 6.40 -11.22 13.77
CA ILE A 478 7.16 -10.41 12.81
C ILE A 478 8.59 -10.94 12.67
N VAL A 479 9.28 -11.15 13.79
CA VAL A 479 10.66 -11.65 13.78
C VAL A 479 10.76 -13.02 13.10
N PHE A 480 9.84 -13.95 13.43
CA PHE A 480 9.82 -15.26 12.81
C PHE A 480 9.52 -15.20 11.32
N MET A 481 8.51 -14.41 10.91
CA MET A 481 8.13 -14.28 9.50
C MET A 481 9.21 -13.56 8.66
N GLN A 482 10.01 -12.68 9.27
CA GLN A 482 11.18 -12.08 8.62
C GLN A 482 12.33 -13.07 8.45
N SER A 483 12.41 -14.15 9.24
CA SER A 483 13.45 -15.18 9.06
C SER A 483 13.30 -15.88 7.70
N PRO A 484 14.43 -16.22 7.02
CA PRO A 484 14.44 -17.12 5.87
C PRO A 484 13.82 -18.50 6.14
N ALA A 485 13.76 -18.96 7.40
CA ALA A 485 13.14 -20.23 7.77
C ALA A 485 11.61 -20.23 7.65
N PHE A 486 10.99 -19.05 7.59
CA PHE A 486 9.56 -18.95 7.33
C PHE A 486 9.25 -19.13 5.86
N ASP A 487 8.75 -20.32 5.52
CA ASP A 487 8.10 -20.60 4.24
C ASP A 487 6.58 -20.36 4.34
N PRO A 488 6.04 -19.29 3.71
CA PRO A 488 4.61 -19.00 3.75
C PRO A 488 3.75 -20.04 3.01
N ALA A 489 4.34 -20.89 2.16
CA ALA A 489 3.64 -21.96 1.47
C ALA A 489 3.41 -23.19 2.37
N ALA A 490 4.22 -23.35 3.42
CA ALA A 490 4.22 -24.55 4.26
C ALA A 490 3.77 -24.28 5.70
N THR A 491 3.97 -23.06 6.20
CA THR A 491 3.77 -22.69 7.60
C THR A 491 2.81 -21.51 7.74
N LEU A 492 1.82 -21.63 8.62
CA LEU A 492 1.10 -20.46 9.16
C LEU A 492 1.65 -20.07 10.53
N VAL A 493 1.54 -18.79 10.88
CA VAL A 493 1.90 -18.27 12.19
C VAL A 493 0.64 -17.82 12.93
N ARG A 494 0.46 -18.23 14.18
CA ARG A 494 -0.69 -17.78 15.00
C ARG A 494 -0.29 -17.49 16.44
N LEU A 495 -1.05 -16.60 17.07
CA LEU A 495 -0.89 -16.34 18.50
C LEU A 495 -1.36 -17.53 19.33
N ARG A 496 -0.72 -17.74 20.48
CA ARG A 496 -1.13 -18.74 21.45
C ARG A 496 -2.53 -18.47 22.02
N GLN A 497 -3.30 -19.54 22.20
CA GLN A 497 -4.60 -19.58 22.86
C GLN A 497 -4.46 -20.26 24.23
N GLY A 498 -4.86 -19.55 25.29
CA GLY A 498 -4.75 -20.06 26.66
C GLY A 498 -3.29 -20.33 27.06
N ASN A 499 -3.02 -21.54 27.57
CA ASN A 499 -1.72 -21.96 28.09
C ASN A 499 -0.98 -22.95 27.17
N GLU A 500 -1.31 -22.98 25.87
CA GLU A 500 -0.59 -23.85 24.94
C GLU A 500 0.90 -23.45 24.80
N PRO A 501 1.79 -24.41 24.52
CA PRO A 501 3.20 -24.12 24.31
C PRO A 501 3.44 -23.34 23.01
N VAL A 502 4.41 -22.44 23.05
CA VAL A 502 4.97 -21.76 21.87
C VAL A 502 5.88 -22.74 21.12
N GLY A 503 5.83 -22.72 19.79
CA GLY A 503 6.63 -23.60 18.96
C GLY A 503 5.88 -24.14 17.73
N PRO A 504 6.57 -24.98 16.93
CA PRO A 504 5.98 -25.62 15.77
C PRO A 504 5.02 -26.74 16.17
N ILE A 505 3.88 -26.80 15.49
CA ILE A 505 2.86 -27.83 15.59
C ILE A 505 2.53 -28.29 14.17
N SER A 506 2.49 -29.60 13.95
CA SER A 506 2.07 -30.19 12.68
C SER A 506 0.65 -30.76 12.84
N ALA A 507 -0.26 -30.34 11.95
CA ALA A 507 -1.61 -30.90 11.86
C ALA A 507 -1.64 -32.18 11.02
N GLY A 508 -0.69 -32.31 10.09
CA GLY A 508 -0.60 -33.40 9.12
C GLY A 508 0.67 -33.31 8.27
N GLN A 509 0.72 -34.07 7.18
CA GLN A 509 1.81 -34.06 6.21
C GLN A 509 1.33 -33.43 4.90
N PRO A 510 2.12 -32.54 4.28
CA PRO A 510 1.76 -31.96 2.99
C PRO A 510 1.74 -33.03 1.89
N SER A 511 0.79 -32.91 0.97
CA SER A 511 0.66 -33.71 -0.23
C SER A 511 0.64 -32.84 -1.48
N ALA A 512 1.12 -33.38 -2.59
CA ALA A 512 1.02 -32.73 -3.89
C ALA A 512 -0.44 -32.67 -4.41
N ASN A 513 -1.34 -33.47 -3.84
CA ASN A 513 -2.77 -33.44 -4.19
C ASN A 513 -3.54 -32.37 -3.44
N ASP A 514 -2.95 -31.78 -2.38
CA ASP A 514 -3.61 -30.77 -1.57
C ASP A 514 -3.95 -29.55 -2.42
N GLN A 515 -5.21 -29.15 -2.41
CA GLN A 515 -5.72 -28.09 -3.26
C GLN A 515 -6.72 -27.22 -2.50
N ALA A 516 -6.70 -25.93 -2.79
CA ALA A 516 -7.73 -24.98 -2.38
C ALA A 516 -8.07 -24.07 -3.55
N ALA A 517 -9.30 -24.15 -4.05
CA ALA A 517 -9.78 -23.39 -5.19
C ALA A 517 -11.00 -22.56 -4.79
N ILE A 518 -10.92 -21.24 -5.00
CA ILE A 518 -12.05 -20.34 -4.78
C ILE A 518 -13.07 -20.57 -5.90
N ILE A 519 -14.25 -21.06 -5.53
CA ILE A 519 -15.39 -21.29 -6.42
C ILE A 519 -16.25 -20.04 -6.52
N LYS A 520 -16.33 -19.24 -5.45
CA LYS A 520 -17.10 -18.01 -5.41
C LYS A 520 -16.41 -16.97 -4.55
N TYR A 521 -16.32 -15.75 -5.07
CA TYR A 521 -15.71 -14.62 -4.38
C TYR A 521 -16.61 -13.38 -4.44
N GLU A 522 -17.35 -13.13 -3.36
CA GLU A 522 -18.23 -11.98 -3.16
C GLU A 522 -17.81 -11.21 -1.89
N PRO A 523 -18.14 -9.92 -1.78
CA PRO A 523 -17.75 -9.10 -0.62
C PRO A 523 -18.19 -9.70 0.73
N GLU A 524 -19.37 -10.30 0.78
CA GLU A 524 -19.96 -10.92 1.97
C GLU A 524 -19.82 -12.44 2.03
N ARG A 525 -19.34 -13.10 0.97
CA ARG A 525 -19.30 -14.56 0.87
C ARG A 525 -18.12 -15.06 0.04
N VAL A 526 -17.32 -15.95 0.61
CA VAL A 526 -16.25 -16.66 -0.12
C VAL A 526 -16.45 -18.15 0.03
N GLU A 527 -16.47 -18.88 -1.07
CA GLU A 527 -16.65 -20.33 -1.12
C GLU A 527 -15.45 -20.99 -1.77
N ILE A 528 -14.91 -22.00 -1.11
CA ILE A 528 -13.63 -22.64 -1.46
C ILE A 528 -13.82 -24.14 -1.43
N ALA A 529 -13.53 -24.80 -2.55
CA ALA A 529 -13.34 -26.25 -2.58
C ALA A 529 -11.93 -26.56 -2.13
N ALA A 530 -11.80 -27.47 -1.18
CA ALA A 530 -10.52 -27.92 -0.66
C ALA A 530 -10.43 -29.45 -0.72
N THR A 531 -9.28 -29.96 -1.13
CA THR A 531 -8.94 -31.38 -1.08
C THR A 531 -7.68 -31.52 -0.26
N LEU A 532 -7.70 -32.34 0.78
CA LEU A 532 -6.57 -32.56 1.66
C LEU A 532 -6.33 -34.06 1.86
N ASP A 533 -5.10 -34.53 1.66
CA ASP A 533 -4.73 -35.93 1.93
C ASP A 533 -4.42 -36.19 3.42
N SER A 534 -4.28 -35.14 4.22
CA SER A 534 -4.18 -35.22 5.68
C SER A 534 -4.74 -33.95 6.35
N PRO A 535 -5.07 -33.96 7.66
CA PRO A 535 -5.60 -32.78 8.32
C PRO A 535 -4.67 -31.57 8.20
N GLY A 536 -5.24 -30.39 7.98
CA GLY A 536 -4.49 -29.17 7.74
C GLY A 536 -5.31 -27.91 7.98
N TRP A 537 -4.77 -26.80 7.50
CA TRP A 537 -5.35 -25.48 7.61
C TRP A 537 -5.59 -24.90 6.24
N LEU A 538 -6.83 -24.51 5.96
CA LEU A 538 -7.13 -23.67 4.81
C LEU A 538 -6.88 -22.22 5.21
N VAL A 539 -5.89 -21.60 4.58
CA VAL A 539 -5.55 -20.19 4.74
C VAL A 539 -6.17 -19.40 3.60
N LEU A 540 -6.87 -18.31 3.95
CA LEU A 540 -7.41 -17.35 3.00
C LEU A 540 -6.79 -15.97 3.30
N THR A 541 -6.04 -15.44 2.33
CA THR A 541 -5.27 -14.19 2.46
C THR A 541 -6.13 -12.94 2.30
N ASP A 542 -7.33 -12.96 2.90
CA ASP A 542 -8.18 -11.79 3.14
C ASP A 542 -8.08 -11.39 4.60
N ALA A 543 -8.24 -10.09 4.88
CA ALA A 543 -8.14 -9.57 6.24
C ALA A 543 -9.19 -10.18 7.17
N TYR A 544 -8.73 -10.67 8.33
CA TYR A 544 -9.57 -11.08 9.44
C TYR A 544 -10.29 -9.85 10.03
N TYR A 545 -11.61 -9.96 10.18
CA TYR A 545 -12.43 -8.91 10.78
C TYR A 545 -13.60 -9.51 11.57
N PRO A 546 -13.97 -8.94 12.74
CA PRO A 546 -15.12 -9.42 13.50
C PRO A 546 -16.43 -9.35 12.70
N GLY A 547 -17.15 -10.46 12.62
CA GLY A 547 -18.41 -10.58 11.88
C GLY A 547 -18.37 -11.64 10.77
N TRP A 548 -17.19 -12.06 10.35
CA TRP A 548 -17.02 -13.26 9.53
C TRP A 548 -17.33 -14.52 10.35
N GLN A 549 -18.00 -15.47 9.71
CA GLN A 549 -18.28 -16.82 10.21
C GLN A 549 -17.81 -17.81 9.16
N ALA A 550 -17.38 -19.00 9.58
CA ALA A 550 -16.98 -20.05 8.65
C ALA A 550 -17.75 -21.34 8.89
N THR A 551 -17.90 -22.12 7.83
CA THR A 551 -18.39 -23.50 7.89
C THR A 551 -17.52 -24.41 7.04
N VAL A 552 -17.31 -25.64 7.50
CA VAL A 552 -16.75 -26.75 6.71
C VAL A 552 -17.88 -27.76 6.50
N ASP A 553 -18.27 -27.98 5.24
CA ASP A 553 -19.41 -28.83 4.86
C ASP A 553 -20.72 -28.48 5.58
N GLY A 554 -20.95 -27.17 5.77
CA GLY A 554 -22.13 -26.63 6.44
C GLY A 554 -22.08 -26.69 7.98
N GLN A 555 -21.05 -27.31 8.57
CA GLN A 555 -20.86 -27.31 10.02
C GLN A 555 -20.04 -26.08 10.46
N PRO A 556 -20.43 -25.38 11.54
CA PRO A 556 -19.68 -24.21 12.03
C PRO A 556 -18.22 -24.53 12.33
N ALA A 557 -17.30 -23.69 11.86
CA ALA A 557 -15.88 -23.79 12.09
C ALA A 557 -15.33 -22.48 12.70
N GLU A 558 -14.35 -22.61 13.59
CA GLU A 558 -13.66 -21.45 14.17
C GLU A 558 -12.72 -20.82 13.14
N ILE A 559 -12.82 -19.50 12.98
CA ILE A 559 -11.87 -18.72 12.19
C ILE A 559 -10.74 -18.28 13.10
N LEU A 560 -9.51 -18.66 12.77
CA LEU A 560 -8.31 -18.18 13.44
C LEU A 560 -7.67 -17.01 12.69
N PRO A 561 -7.26 -15.93 13.39
CA PRO A 561 -6.36 -14.94 12.83
C PRO A 561 -4.95 -15.55 12.72
N VAL A 562 -4.40 -15.56 11.51
CA VAL A 562 -3.08 -16.13 11.19
C VAL A 562 -2.26 -15.16 10.37
N ASN A 563 -0.94 -15.32 10.38
CA ASN A 563 0.00 -14.49 9.62
C ASN A 563 -0.31 -12.99 9.84
N ILE A 564 -0.48 -12.63 11.12
CA ILE A 564 -0.83 -11.29 11.66
C ILE A 564 -2.27 -10.86 11.39
N MET A 565 -2.78 -11.08 10.17
CA MET A 565 -4.06 -10.48 9.78
C MET A 565 -4.94 -11.30 8.85
N PHE A 566 -4.50 -12.47 8.41
CA PHE A 566 -5.31 -13.33 7.55
C PHE A 566 -6.17 -14.28 8.36
N ARG A 567 -7.04 -15.03 7.68
CA ARG A 567 -7.96 -15.97 8.29
C ARG A 567 -7.61 -17.39 7.88
N ALA A 568 -7.71 -18.32 8.82
CA ALA A 568 -7.61 -19.74 8.55
C ALA A 568 -8.71 -20.53 9.27
N VAL A 569 -9.01 -21.72 8.74
CA VAL A 569 -9.90 -22.70 9.37
C VAL A 569 -9.24 -24.07 9.30
N ALA A 570 -9.47 -24.90 10.32
CA ALA A 570 -9.02 -26.29 10.31
C ALA A 570 -9.90 -27.10 9.35
N VAL A 571 -9.27 -27.92 8.52
CA VAL A 571 -9.94 -28.80 7.56
C VAL A 571 -9.42 -30.23 7.75
N PRO A 572 -10.28 -31.24 7.94
CA PRO A 572 -9.86 -32.63 8.05
C PRO A 572 -9.36 -33.18 6.69
N GLU A 573 -8.91 -34.44 6.67
CA GLU A 573 -8.61 -35.11 5.40
C GLU A 573 -9.91 -35.35 4.60
N GLY A 574 -9.81 -35.23 3.28
CA GLY A 574 -10.91 -35.44 2.35
C GLY A 574 -11.20 -34.24 1.45
N GLU A 575 -12.34 -34.32 0.76
CA GLU A 575 -12.88 -33.22 -0.05
C GLU A 575 -13.90 -32.44 0.77
N HIS A 576 -13.72 -31.11 0.82
CA HIS A 576 -14.50 -30.23 1.66
C HIS A 576 -14.92 -28.96 0.93
N THR A 577 -16.09 -28.44 1.27
CA THR A 577 -16.51 -27.09 0.90
C THR A 577 -16.40 -26.19 2.12
N VAL A 578 -15.46 -25.25 2.07
CA VAL A 578 -15.26 -24.23 3.08
C VAL A 578 -15.96 -22.95 2.65
N MET A 579 -16.83 -22.43 3.51
CA MET A 579 -17.54 -21.18 3.24
C MET A 579 -17.26 -20.16 4.34
N PHE A 580 -16.87 -18.96 3.95
CA PHE A 580 -16.80 -17.78 4.80
C PHE A 580 -17.96 -16.85 4.47
N GLU A 581 -18.68 -16.39 5.49
CA GLU A 581 -19.82 -15.47 5.33
C GLU A 581 -19.74 -14.30 6.32
N PHE A 582 -19.92 -13.09 5.84
CA PHE A 582 -19.89 -11.87 6.66
C PHE A 582 -21.29 -11.52 7.17
N ARG A 583 -21.53 -11.80 8.46
CA ARG A 583 -22.81 -11.54 9.14
C ARG A 583 -22.62 -10.71 10.41
N PRO A 584 -22.30 -9.41 10.29
CA PRO A 584 -22.08 -8.54 11.44
C PRO A 584 -23.38 -8.29 12.21
N ARG A 585 -23.34 -8.46 13.54
CA ARG A 585 -24.49 -8.22 14.43
C ARG A 585 -24.96 -6.76 14.41
N SER A 586 -24.06 -5.82 14.12
CA SER A 586 -24.34 -4.37 14.09
C SER A 586 -25.33 -3.98 12.99
N VAL A 587 -25.25 -4.60 11.80
CA VAL A 587 -26.18 -4.33 10.70
C VAL A 587 -27.60 -4.74 11.08
N TRP A 588 -27.76 -5.95 11.62
CA TRP A 588 -29.07 -6.43 12.09
C TRP A 588 -29.64 -5.57 13.21
N LEU A 589 -28.81 -5.16 14.18
CA LEU A 589 -29.24 -4.22 15.21
C LEU A 589 -29.70 -2.87 14.61
N GLY A 590 -28.96 -2.35 13.63
CA GLY A 590 -29.32 -1.13 12.90
C GLY A 590 -30.64 -1.24 12.16
N VAL A 591 -30.93 -2.40 11.55
CA VAL A 591 -32.22 -2.70 10.91
C VAL A 591 -33.36 -2.65 11.93
N TRP A 592 -33.21 -3.31 13.08
CA TRP A 592 -34.22 -3.30 14.13
C TRP A 592 -34.49 -1.89 14.69
N VAL A 593 -33.42 -1.13 14.95
CA VAL A 593 -33.53 0.26 15.45
C VAL A 593 -34.19 1.16 14.41
N SER A 594 -33.77 1.09 13.15
CA SER A 594 -34.33 1.91 12.07
C SER A 594 -35.78 1.57 11.79
N GLY A 595 -36.12 0.28 11.78
CA GLY A 595 -37.51 -0.19 11.64
C GLY A 595 -38.38 0.30 12.80
N GLY A 596 -37.92 0.19 14.04
CA GLY A 596 -38.62 0.70 15.21
C GLY A 596 -38.82 2.22 15.15
N ALA A 597 -37.80 2.98 14.77
CA ALA A 597 -37.89 4.43 14.60
C ALA A 597 -38.89 4.83 13.51
N LEU A 598 -38.91 4.12 12.38
CA LEU A 598 -39.87 4.34 11.30
C LEU A 598 -41.30 4.07 11.75
N VAL A 599 -41.55 2.98 12.49
CA VAL A 599 -42.87 2.67 13.05
C VAL A 599 -43.34 3.78 14.00
N ILE A 600 -42.46 4.27 14.88
CA ILE A 600 -42.76 5.38 15.79
C ILE A 600 -43.08 6.67 15.02
N LEU A 601 -42.29 6.99 13.98
CA LEU A 601 -42.51 8.17 13.14
C LEU A 601 -43.87 8.13 12.43
N VAL A 602 -44.19 6.99 11.79
CA VAL A 602 -45.45 6.80 11.07
C VAL A 602 -46.63 6.85 12.04
N ALA A 603 -46.52 6.22 13.22
CA ALA A 603 -47.55 6.29 14.25
C ALA A 603 -47.75 7.72 14.76
N GLY A 604 -46.67 8.47 14.98
CA GLY A 604 -46.73 9.88 15.40
C GLY A 604 -47.33 10.80 14.35
N LEU A 605 -46.99 10.61 13.07
CA LEU A 605 -47.61 11.33 11.95
C LEU A 605 -49.10 11.00 11.84
N GLY A 606 -49.47 9.72 11.91
CA GLY A 606 -50.86 9.28 11.89
C GLY A 606 -51.67 9.87 13.05
N TRP A 607 -51.09 9.91 14.26
CA TRP A 607 -51.70 10.55 15.42
C TRP A 607 -51.88 12.06 15.21
N SER A 608 -50.86 12.75 14.71
CA SER A 608 -50.93 14.20 14.45
C SER A 608 -51.98 14.56 13.39
N LEU A 609 -52.09 13.76 12.33
CA LEU A 609 -53.09 13.94 11.29
C LEU A 609 -54.51 13.68 11.82
N ARG A 610 -54.70 12.67 12.67
CA ARG A 610 -55.99 12.43 13.35
C ARG A 610 -56.40 13.60 14.23
N GLN A 611 -55.50 14.11 15.07
CA GLN A 611 -55.81 15.27 15.92
C GLN A 611 -56.17 16.52 15.10
N ARG A 612 -55.53 16.74 13.93
CA ARG A 612 -55.87 17.85 13.04
C ARG A 612 -57.24 17.67 12.39
N ALA A 613 -57.61 16.45 12.01
CA ALA A 613 -58.93 16.15 11.46
C ALA A 613 -60.03 16.35 12.52
N GLU A 614 -59.79 15.93 13.76
CA GLU A 614 -60.72 16.13 14.88
C GLU A 614 -60.84 17.60 15.30
N ALA A 615 -59.80 18.43 15.10
CA ALA A 615 -59.85 19.87 15.42
C ALA A 615 -60.49 20.74 14.32
N VAL A 616 -60.78 20.17 13.15
CA VAL A 616 -61.42 20.85 12.00
C VAL A 616 -62.92 20.52 11.90
N LEU A 617 -63.38 19.49 12.62
CA LEU A 617 -64.80 19.17 12.88
C LEU A 617 -65.26 19.88 14.15
#